data_AF-A0A3D2X0S4-F1
#
_entry.id   AF-A0A3D2X0S4-F1
#
_cell.length_a   1.000
_cell.length_b   1.000
_cell.length_c   1.000
_cell.angle_alpha   90.00
_cell.angle_beta   90.00
_cell.angle_gamma   90.00
#
_symmetry.space_group_name_H-M   'P 1'
#
loop_
_entity.id
_entity.type
_entity.pdbx_description
1 polymer ?
#
loop_
_entity_poly.entity_id
_entity_poly.type
_entity_poly.pdbx_seq_one_letter_code
_entity_poly.pdbx_strand_id
1 'polypeptide(L)'
;MTMKEIENILKETLGQVIEFRADYVSNEQAVRTQLIEPILNVLGWKTSNPKFVRPNAPDEDGKIPDYTLLKNGKTTLIVEAKNLSIDLQDKKIIDQLANYCFKSGIDFGVLTNGVKWLLFKTFEKNPKDRIVWQVDIENDKIEYVARSLSSFAYSNIDTLDTLLKKSKLLDNGWKTLIESTESIVTIISQKLLEKIKSTEPTFKIDPNDLKTFTKGKIEELFELTEIEEEEEKADENGSVQTESEFAEVEDVIFKRHQKNKIRKKISVTFPDKTVVKNRKVVDTFVESIKKIGPEKVLPLNLYRAGVAIVSETKDDFYNQHKIGKYWIMVHSSTKDKIAVLNEINEKLNLKLVIETYTNER
;
A
#
# COMPACT_ATOMS: atom_id res chain seq x y z
N MET A 1 4.06 -24.79 11.22
CA MET A 1 4.05 -23.56 10.43
C MET A 1 2.93 -23.61 9.42
N THR A 2 1.78 -23.06 9.80
CA THR A 2 0.69 -22.72 8.89
C THR A 2 0.74 -21.21 8.60
N MET A 3 0.14 -20.77 7.48
CA MET A 3 0.05 -19.33 7.18
C MET A 3 -0.67 -18.56 8.30
N LYS A 4 -1.68 -19.19 8.91
CA LYS A 4 -2.45 -18.61 10.02
C LYS A 4 -1.59 -18.39 11.28
N GLU A 5 -0.62 -19.26 11.56
CA GLU A 5 0.34 -19.06 12.66
C GLU A 5 1.21 -17.82 12.41
N ILE A 6 1.66 -17.60 11.17
CA ILE A 6 2.42 -16.40 10.78
C ILE A 6 1.55 -15.15 10.94
N GLU A 7 0.33 -15.17 10.43
CA GLU A 7 -0.59 -14.03 10.54
C GLU A 7 -0.91 -13.66 11.98
N ASN A 8 -1.08 -14.66 12.87
CA ASN A 8 -1.33 -14.41 14.28
C ASN A 8 -0.14 -13.74 14.97
N ILE A 9 1.09 -14.23 14.77
CA ILE A 9 2.26 -13.59 15.39
C ILE A 9 2.49 -12.17 14.87
N LEU A 10 2.17 -11.90 13.60
CA LEU A 10 2.26 -10.54 13.06
C LEU A 10 1.21 -9.60 13.67
N LYS A 11 0.01 -10.09 13.98
CA LYS A 11 -1.01 -9.33 14.72
C LYS A 11 -0.58 -9.03 16.16
N GLU A 12 0.00 -10.02 16.85
CA GLU A 12 0.55 -9.83 18.19
C GLU A 12 1.71 -8.81 18.19
N THR A 13 2.62 -8.93 17.23
CA THR A 13 3.73 -7.99 17.00
C THR A 13 3.20 -6.56 16.79
N LEU A 14 2.15 -6.41 15.97
CA LEU A 14 1.52 -5.11 15.73
C LEU A 14 0.90 -4.54 17.01
N GLY A 15 0.25 -5.38 17.83
CA GLY A 15 -0.27 -4.99 19.14
C GLY A 15 0.82 -4.45 20.07
N GLN A 16 1.95 -5.17 20.17
CA GLN A 16 3.10 -4.71 20.95
C GLN A 16 3.65 -3.37 20.45
N VAL A 17 3.81 -3.21 19.14
CA VAL A 17 4.32 -1.97 18.54
C VAL A 17 3.40 -0.78 18.82
N ILE A 18 2.09 -0.98 18.82
CA ILE A 18 1.11 0.07 19.16
C ILE A 18 1.23 0.48 20.63
N GLU A 19 1.34 -0.50 21.54
CA GLU A 19 1.37 -0.27 22.98
C GLU A 19 2.72 0.31 23.47
N PHE A 20 3.84 -0.21 22.96
CA PHE A 20 5.20 0.07 23.48
C PHE A 20 6.11 0.77 22.45
N ARG A 21 5.53 1.56 21.53
CA ARG A 21 6.27 2.19 20.43
C ARG A 21 7.52 2.95 20.89
N ALA A 22 7.42 3.69 21.99
CA ALA A 22 8.51 4.53 22.52
C ALA A 22 9.75 3.70 22.89
N ASP A 23 9.55 2.50 23.44
CA ASP A 23 10.63 1.59 23.78
C ASP A 23 11.34 1.09 22.51
N TYR A 24 10.58 0.69 21.48
CA TYR A 24 11.14 0.16 20.24
C TYR A 24 11.86 1.20 19.37
N VAL A 25 11.48 2.47 19.49
CA VAL A 25 12.15 3.59 18.78
C VAL A 25 13.60 3.76 19.21
N SER A 26 13.92 3.49 20.48
CA SER A 26 15.25 3.75 21.05
C SER A 26 16.03 2.48 21.41
N ASN A 27 15.35 1.32 21.51
CA ASN A 27 15.93 0.08 22.00
C ASN A 27 15.93 -1.02 20.92
N GLU A 28 17.06 -1.15 20.21
CA GLU A 28 17.25 -2.20 19.20
C GLU A 28 17.20 -3.61 19.81
N GLN A 29 17.67 -3.80 21.05
CA GLN A 29 17.63 -5.10 21.72
C GLN A 29 16.19 -5.54 22.06
N ALA A 30 15.32 -4.59 22.40
CA ALA A 30 13.89 -4.85 22.57
C ALA A 30 13.24 -5.25 21.24
N VAL A 31 13.55 -4.53 20.14
CA VAL A 31 13.06 -4.89 18.80
C VAL A 31 13.47 -6.32 18.41
N ARG A 32 14.74 -6.65 18.63
CA ARG A 32 15.31 -7.97 18.40
C ARG A 32 14.54 -9.08 19.14
N THR A 33 14.46 -8.97 20.46
CA THR A 33 13.93 -10.04 21.30
C THR A 33 12.41 -10.13 21.30
N GLN A 34 11.71 -9.00 21.18
CA GLN A 34 10.25 -8.96 21.34
C GLN A 34 9.50 -8.93 20.02
N LEU A 35 10.09 -8.40 18.94
CA LEU A 35 9.43 -8.30 17.63
C LEU A 35 10.01 -9.31 16.61
N ILE A 36 11.34 -9.33 16.45
CA ILE A 36 12.00 -10.12 15.40
C ILE A 36 12.02 -11.61 15.74
N GLU A 37 12.47 -11.98 16.94
CA GLU A 37 12.64 -13.38 17.32
C GLU A 37 11.34 -14.20 17.32
N PRO A 38 10.18 -13.70 17.81
CA PRO A 38 8.93 -14.43 17.70
C PRO A 38 8.54 -14.74 16.25
N ILE A 39 8.75 -13.79 15.33
CA ILE A 39 8.52 -13.99 13.89
C ILE A 39 9.47 -15.07 13.34
N LEU A 40 10.77 -14.98 13.64
CA LEU A 40 11.75 -16.00 13.22
C LEU A 40 11.40 -17.40 13.76
N ASN A 41 10.91 -17.49 15.00
CA ASN A 41 10.49 -18.74 15.61
C ASN A 41 9.30 -19.37 14.88
N VAL A 42 8.27 -18.58 14.56
CA VAL A 42 7.12 -19.06 13.79
C VAL A 42 7.52 -19.48 12.37
N LEU A 43 8.50 -18.79 11.76
CA LEU A 43 9.11 -19.17 10.49
C LEU A 43 9.98 -20.44 10.56
N GLY A 44 10.12 -21.05 11.75
CA GLY A 44 10.79 -22.33 11.97
C GLY A 44 12.27 -22.23 12.29
N TRP A 45 12.81 -21.03 12.50
CA TRP A 45 14.25 -20.82 12.74
C TRP A 45 14.70 -21.03 14.19
N LYS A 46 13.80 -21.27 15.16
CA LYS A 46 14.16 -21.67 16.54
C LYS A 46 15.34 -20.88 17.15
N THR A 47 15.11 -19.62 17.50
CA THR A 47 16.15 -18.64 17.87
C THR A 47 16.99 -19.04 19.08
N SER A 48 16.45 -19.89 19.96
CA SER A 48 17.15 -20.45 21.12
C SER A 48 18.10 -21.60 20.79
N ASN A 49 18.18 -22.05 19.53
CA ASN A 49 18.99 -23.20 19.13
C ASN A 49 20.11 -22.80 18.14
N PRO A 50 21.40 -22.92 18.53
CA PRO A 50 22.55 -22.52 17.70
C PRO A 50 22.76 -23.38 16.44
N LYS A 51 22.00 -24.46 16.27
CA LYS A 51 21.93 -25.22 15.01
C LYS A 51 21.10 -24.51 13.94
N PHE A 52 20.22 -23.59 14.34
CA PHE A 52 19.33 -22.86 13.46
C PHE A 52 19.62 -21.37 13.43
N VAL A 53 19.93 -20.76 14.57
CA VAL A 53 20.23 -19.32 14.69
C VAL A 53 21.42 -19.11 15.60
N ARG A 54 22.41 -18.35 15.14
CA ARG A 54 23.51 -17.86 15.97
C ARG A 54 23.44 -16.34 16.03
N PRO A 55 23.05 -15.75 17.17
CA PRO A 55 23.09 -14.31 17.33
C PRO A 55 24.54 -13.84 17.53
N ASN A 56 24.88 -12.69 16.97
CA ASN A 56 26.18 -12.03 17.17
C ASN A 56 27.40 -12.94 16.90
N ALA A 57 27.30 -13.87 15.95
CA ALA A 57 28.40 -14.75 15.61
C ALA A 57 29.31 -14.10 14.57
N PRO A 58 30.61 -13.88 14.86
CA PRO A 58 31.52 -13.30 13.88
C PRO A 58 31.61 -14.22 12.65
N ASP A 59 31.67 -13.61 11.48
CA ASP A 59 31.97 -14.32 10.24
C ASP A 59 33.48 -14.46 10.01
N GLU A 60 33.87 -15.00 8.84
CA GLU A 60 35.27 -15.21 8.46
C GLU A 60 36.07 -13.90 8.38
N ASP A 61 35.40 -12.76 8.11
CA ASP A 61 35.98 -11.42 8.06
C ASP A 61 35.91 -10.66 9.40
N GLY A 62 35.39 -11.30 10.46
CA GLY A 62 35.28 -10.72 11.81
C GLY A 62 34.12 -9.72 11.99
N LYS A 63 33.20 -9.60 11.03
CA LYS A 63 31.99 -8.80 11.19
C LYS A 63 30.93 -9.61 11.93
N ILE A 64 30.13 -8.93 12.74
CA ILE A 64 29.16 -9.55 13.64
C ILE A 64 27.73 -9.17 13.19
N PRO A 65 27.02 -10.03 12.43
CA PRO A 65 25.61 -9.86 12.14
C PRO A 65 24.76 -10.14 13.38
N ASP A 66 23.60 -9.48 13.46
CA ASP A 66 22.67 -9.68 14.58
C ASP A 66 22.14 -11.11 14.66
N TYR A 67 21.78 -11.69 13.52
CA TYR A 67 21.41 -13.11 13.42
C TYR A 67 22.00 -13.77 12.19
N THR A 68 22.69 -14.88 12.42
CA THR A 68 23.09 -15.83 11.37
C THR A 68 22.12 -17.00 11.37
N LEU A 69 21.40 -17.21 10.27
CA LEU A 69 20.45 -18.31 10.08
C LEU A 69 21.14 -19.49 9.39
N LEU A 70 21.06 -20.67 9.99
CA LEU A 70 21.73 -21.88 9.55
C LEU A 70 20.73 -22.97 9.18
N LYS A 71 21.01 -23.66 8.08
CA LYS A 71 20.31 -24.88 7.69
C LYS A 71 21.33 -25.97 7.39
N ASN A 72 21.16 -27.13 8.02
CA ASN A 72 22.09 -28.26 7.90
C ASN A 72 23.56 -27.88 8.19
N GLY A 73 23.78 -26.95 9.13
CA GLY A 73 25.12 -26.48 9.51
C GLY A 73 25.74 -25.43 8.59
N LYS A 74 25.09 -25.06 7.48
CA LYS A 74 25.56 -24.02 6.56
C LYS A 74 24.82 -22.71 6.80
N THR A 75 25.55 -21.59 6.82
CA THR A 75 24.95 -20.25 6.81
C THR A 75 24.15 -20.06 5.53
N THR A 76 22.87 -19.72 5.67
CA THR A 76 21.95 -19.59 4.53
C THR A 76 21.41 -18.16 4.39
N LEU A 77 21.25 -17.44 5.49
CA LEU A 77 20.70 -16.08 5.48
C LEU A 77 21.25 -15.30 6.68
N ILE A 78 21.44 -13.99 6.50
CA ILE A 78 21.76 -13.05 7.58
C ILE A 78 20.55 -12.15 7.83
N VAL A 79 20.24 -11.88 9.09
CA VAL A 79 19.28 -10.85 9.49
C VAL A 79 20.01 -9.77 10.26
N GLU A 80 19.87 -8.54 9.78
CA GLU A 80 20.37 -7.33 10.43
C GLU A 80 19.17 -6.59 11.04
N ALA A 81 19.25 -6.30 12.34
CA ALA A 81 18.23 -5.59 13.07
C ALA A 81 18.56 -4.10 13.16
N LYS A 82 17.52 -3.28 13.29
CA LYS A 82 17.60 -1.85 13.61
C LYS A 82 16.51 -1.51 14.61
N ASN A 83 16.67 -0.42 15.35
CA ASN A 83 15.56 0.14 16.12
C ASN A 83 14.45 0.69 15.20
N LEU A 84 13.26 0.91 15.75
CA LEU A 84 12.06 1.27 14.98
C LEU A 84 12.16 2.63 14.26
N SER A 85 13.06 3.53 14.71
CA SER A 85 13.23 4.86 14.11
C SER A 85 13.98 4.84 12.78
N ILE A 86 14.74 3.78 12.50
CA ILE A 86 15.59 3.71 11.31
C ILE A 86 14.74 3.41 10.07
N ASP A 87 14.94 4.21 9.02
CA ASP A 87 14.46 3.87 7.69
C ASP A 87 15.38 2.82 7.05
N LEU A 88 14.84 1.64 6.81
CA LEU A 88 15.56 0.51 6.23
C LEU A 88 15.96 0.73 4.77
N GLN A 89 15.39 1.75 4.11
CA GLN A 89 15.70 2.10 2.74
C GLN A 89 16.92 3.02 2.58
N ASP A 90 17.62 3.36 3.67
CA ASP A 90 18.88 4.07 3.57
C ASP A 90 19.89 3.23 2.76
N LYS A 91 20.25 3.78 1.59
CA LYS A 91 21.20 3.17 0.64
C LYS A 91 22.50 2.74 1.31
N LYS A 92 23.01 3.52 2.27
CA LYS A 92 24.27 3.19 2.96
C LYS A 92 24.14 1.90 3.77
N ILE A 93 23.00 1.70 4.44
CA ILE A 93 22.71 0.49 5.22
C ILE A 93 22.63 -0.72 4.30
N ILE A 94 21.88 -0.59 3.21
CA ILE A 94 21.72 -1.67 2.21
C ILE A 94 23.07 -2.02 1.58
N ASP A 95 23.85 -1.03 1.13
CA ASP A 95 25.14 -1.25 0.49
C ASP A 95 26.15 -1.88 1.46
N GLN A 96 26.18 -1.45 2.72
CA GLN A 96 27.05 -2.02 3.76
C GLN A 96 26.72 -3.49 4.05
N LEU A 97 25.44 -3.84 4.08
CA LEU A 97 25.02 -5.21 4.36
C LEU A 97 25.21 -6.12 3.13
N ALA A 98 24.92 -5.63 1.93
CA ALA A 98 25.11 -6.37 0.70
C ALA A 98 26.60 -6.65 0.39
N ASN A 99 27.48 -5.66 0.56
CA ASN A 99 28.92 -5.85 0.39
C ASN A 99 29.48 -6.87 1.37
N TYR A 100 28.92 -6.93 2.57
CA TYR A 100 29.28 -7.91 3.57
C TYR A 100 28.84 -9.33 3.17
N CYS A 101 27.55 -9.54 2.93
CA CYS A 101 27.04 -10.86 2.59
C CYS A 101 27.68 -11.41 1.29
N PHE A 102 28.05 -10.53 0.36
CA PHE A 102 28.81 -10.88 -0.85
C PHE A 102 30.15 -11.56 -0.53
N LYS A 103 30.94 -11.00 0.40
CA LYS A 103 32.23 -11.58 0.78
C LYS A 103 32.08 -12.94 1.45
N SER A 104 31.05 -13.09 2.28
CA SER A 104 30.75 -14.33 2.98
C SER A 104 30.04 -15.38 2.11
N GLY A 105 29.84 -15.14 0.81
CA GLY A 105 29.25 -16.10 -0.14
C GLY A 105 27.77 -16.40 0.10
N ILE A 106 27.04 -15.46 0.68
CA ILE A 106 25.63 -15.59 1.02
C ILE A 106 24.81 -14.86 -0.04
N ASP A 107 23.79 -15.52 -0.61
CA ASP A 107 23.03 -14.98 -1.75
C ASP A 107 21.98 -13.93 -1.34
N PHE A 108 21.52 -13.98 -0.09
CA PHE A 108 20.42 -13.16 0.41
C PHE A 108 20.70 -12.61 1.81
N GLY A 109 20.11 -11.46 2.12
CA GLY A 109 20.03 -10.94 3.48
C GLY A 109 18.69 -10.29 3.77
N VAL A 110 18.39 -10.16 5.05
CA VAL A 110 17.20 -9.49 5.56
C VAL A 110 17.62 -8.31 6.42
N LEU A 111 16.99 -7.17 6.20
CA LEU A 111 17.08 -5.99 7.04
C LEU A 111 15.70 -5.72 7.65
N THR A 112 15.64 -5.50 8.96
CA THR A 112 14.37 -5.28 9.65
C THR A 112 14.50 -4.39 10.88
N ASN A 113 13.42 -3.66 11.21
CA ASN A 113 13.24 -2.98 12.48
C ASN A 113 12.06 -3.56 13.29
N GLY A 114 11.73 -4.83 13.06
CA GLY A 114 10.58 -5.51 13.66
C GLY A 114 9.26 -5.26 12.91
N VAL A 115 9.02 -4.03 12.45
CA VAL A 115 7.80 -3.65 11.71
C VAL A 115 7.98 -3.76 10.20
N LYS A 116 9.05 -3.17 9.69
CA LYS A 116 9.41 -3.22 8.27
C LYS A 116 10.41 -4.34 8.07
N TRP A 117 10.25 -5.06 6.96
CA TRP A 117 11.12 -6.17 6.58
C TRP A 117 11.50 -6.01 5.11
N LEU A 118 12.78 -6.13 4.82
CA LEU A 118 13.35 -5.99 3.49
C LEU A 118 14.25 -7.19 3.22
N LEU A 119 13.90 -7.99 2.21
CA LEU A 119 14.77 -9.03 1.67
C LEU A 119 15.53 -8.45 0.48
N PHE A 120 16.83 -8.69 0.42
CA PHE A 120 17.66 -8.25 -0.70
C PHE A 120 18.60 -9.36 -1.18
N LYS A 121 18.97 -9.29 -2.46
CA LYS A 121 20.02 -10.07 -3.12
C LYS A 121 21.36 -9.38 -2.96
N THR A 122 22.38 -10.18 -2.71
CA THR A 122 23.75 -9.67 -2.49
C THR A 122 24.48 -9.38 -3.79
N PHE A 123 24.07 -10.05 -4.87
CA PHE A 123 24.58 -9.88 -6.23
C PHE A 123 23.59 -9.10 -7.12
N GLU A 124 23.68 -7.77 -7.12
CA GLU A 124 23.13 -6.94 -8.21
C GLU A 124 23.95 -5.65 -8.39
N LYS A 125 24.02 -5.16 -9.64
CA LYS A 125 24.80 -3.95 -10.00
C LYS A 125 24.21 -2.67 -9.42
N ASN A 126 22.88 -2.53 -9.43
CA ASN A 126 22.21 -1.37 -8.85
C ASN A 126 21.61 -1.72 -7.48
N PRO A 127 21.74 -0.84 -6.47
CA PRO A 127 21.16 -1.07 -5.15
C PRO A 127 19.64 -1.23 -5.13
N LYS A 128 18.92 -0.63 -6.08
CA LYS A 128 17.46 -0.81 -6.22
C LYS A 128 17.12 -2.24 -6.67
N ASP A 129 17.90 -2.79 -7.59
CA ASP A 129 17.70 -4.14 -8.13
C ASP A 129 18.00 -5.22 -7.06
N ARG A 130 18.79 -4.86 -6.03
CA ARG A 130 19.07 -5.74 -4.88
C ARG A 130 17.81 -6.02 -4.08
N ILE A 131 16.87 -5.07 -3.97
CA ILE A 131 15.67 -5.26 -3.15
C ILE A 131 14.77 -6.28 -3.85
N VAL A 132 14.52 -7.38 -3.14
CA VAL A 132 13.68 -8.48 -3.63
C VAL A 132 12.22 -8.16 -3.28
N TRP A 133 11.95 -7.89 -2.02
CA TRP A 133 10.67 -7.38 -1.57
C TRP A 133 10.85 -6.57 -0.30
N GLN A 134 9.87 -5.69 -0.05
CA GLN A 134 9.75 -4.95 1.19
C GLN A 134 8.29 -5.01 1.65
N VAL A 135 8.10 -5.22 2.95
CA VAL A 135 6.79 -5.29 3.58
C VAL A 135 6.78 -4.48 4.87
N ASP A 136 5.61 -3.96 5.21
CA ASP A 136 5.35 -3.12 6.36
C ASP A 136 4.15 -3.67 7.14
N ILE A 137 4.38 -4.22 8.33
CA ILE A 137 3.33 -4.85 9.15
C ILE A 137 2.20 -3.86 9.52
N GLU A 138 2.53 -2.57 9.69
CA GLU A 138 1.54 -1.55 10.04
C GLU A 138 0.63 -1.25 8.84
N ASN A 139 1.24 -1.06 7.68
CA ASN A 139 0.59 -0.46 6.52
C ASN A 139 0.09 -1.47 5.48
N ASP A 140 0.65 -2.66 5.41
CA ASP A 140 0.28 -3.65 4.39
C ASP A 140 -0.73 -4.68 4.94
N LYS A 141 -1.44 -5.37 4.04
CA LYS A 141 -2.34 -6.48 4.42
C LYS A 141 -1.54 -7.61 5.09
N ILE A 142 -2.06 -8.18 6.17
CA ILE A 142 -1.31 -9.13 7.00
C ILE A 142 -0.97 -10.42 6.23
N GLU A 143 -1.87 -10.85 5.34
CA GLU A 143 -1.71 -12.03 4.49
C GLU A 143 -0.56 -11.85 3.50
N TYR A 144 -0.40 -10.63 3.01
CA TYR A 144 0.67 -10.25 2.09
C TYR A 144 2.03 -10.20 2.80
N VAL A 145 2.07 -9.62 4.00
CA VAL A 145 3.27 -9.63 4.85
C VAL A 145 3.66 -11.06 5.20
N ALA A 146 2.70 -11.86 5.67
CA ALA A 146 2.90 -13.27 6.00
C ALA A 146 3.44 -14.06 4.81
N ARG A 147 2.88 -13.87 3.61
CA ARG A 147 3.36 -14.52 2.38
C ARG A 147 4.80 -14.14 2.06
N SER A 148 5.16 -12.86 2.18
CA SER A 148 6.52 -12.39 1.90
C SER A 148 7.51 -12.96 2.91
N LEU A 149 7.22 -12.91 4.21
CA LEU A 149 8.06 -13.50 5.25
C LEU A 149 8.19 -15.03 5.11
N SER A 150 7.12 -15.71 4.68
CA SER A 150 7.15 -17.15 4.44
C SER A 150 8.18 -17.56 3.38
N SER A 151 8.60 -16.66 2.50
CA SER A 151 9.58 -16.95 1.44
C SER A 151 10.93 -17.40 1.99
N PHE A 152 11.34 -16.89 3.16
CA PHE A 152 12.59 -17.26 3.83
C PHE A 152 12.37 -18.15 5.06
N ALA A 153 11.17 -18.72 5.24
CA ALA A 153 10.93 -19.71 6.29
C ALA A 153 11.92 -20.89 6.19
N TYR A 154 12.21 -21.55 7.31
CA TYR A 154 13.18 -22.66 7.35
C TYR A 154 12.87 -23.75 6.31
N SER A 155 11.59 -24.04 6.06
CA SER A 155 11.16 -25.02 5.05
C SER A 155 11.37 -24.55 3.62
N ASN A 156 11.35 -23.24 3.37
CA ASN A 156 11.30 -22.65 2.03
C ASN A 156 12.65 -22.11 1.55
N ILE A 157 13.60 -21.89 2.47
CA ILE A 157 14.86 -21.19 2.20
C ILE A 157 15.67 -21.82 1.05
N ASP A 158 15.70 -23.14 0.92
CA ASP A 158 16.42 -23.83 -0.18
C ASP A 158 15.79 -23.58 -1.55
N THR A 159 14.53 -23.14 -1.58
CA THR A 159 13.76 -22.86 -2.79
C THR A 159 13.53 -21.38 -3.01
N LEU A 160 14.14 -20.50 -2.21
CA LEU A 160 13.89 -19.06 -2.23
C LEU A 160 14.05 -18.48 -3.64
N ASP A 161 15.16 -18.75 -4.33
CA ASP A 161 15.34 -18.28 -5.72
C ASP A 161 14.23 -18.74 -6.66
N THR A 162 13.74 -19.98 -6.50
CA THR A 162 12.65 -20.51 -7.32
C THR A 162 11.34 -19.79 -7.01
N LEU A 163 11.04 -19.54 -5.74
CA LEU A 163 9.87 -18.79 -5.32
C LEU A 163 9.90 -17.36 -5.85
N LEU A 164 11.06 -16.70 -5.81
CA LEU A 164 11.24 -15.35 -6.33
C LEU A 164 11.10 -15.28 -7.85
N LYS A 165 11.66 -16.25 -8.59
CA LYS A 165 11.47 -16.36 -10.04
C LYS A 165 10.00 -16.54 -10.40
N LYS A 166 9.29 -17.43 -9.70
CA LYS A 166 7.85 -17.64 -9.89
C LYS A 166 7.06 -16.36 -9.63
N SER A 167 7.38 -15.62 -8.57
CA SER A 167 6.69 -14.38 -8.25
C SER A 167 6.92 -13.30 -9.30
N LYS A 168 8.18 -13.11 -9.76
CA LYS A 168 8.49 -12.19 -10.87
C LYS A 168 7.71 -12.53 -12.15
N LEU A 169 7.58 -13.82 -12.48
CA LEU A 169 6.81 -14.25 -13.65
C LEU A 169 5.31 -13.94 -13.51
N LEU A 170 4.75 -14.10 -12.31
CA LEU A 170 3.36 -13.74 -12.03
C LEU A 170 3.13 -12.24 -12.17
N ASP A 171 4.03 -11.41 -11.61
CA ASP A 171 3.90 -9.96 -11.69
C ASP A 171 4.02 -9.45 -13.13
N ASN A 172 4.99 -9.98 -13.89
CA ASN A 172 5.15 -9.63 -15.29
C ASN A 172 3.94 -10.11 -16.10
N GLY A 173 3.49 -11.34 -15.88
CA GLY A 173 2.29 -11.88 -16.50
C GLY A 173 1.06 -11.03 -16.20
N TRP A 174 0.89 -10.55 -14.96
CA TRP A 174 -0.18 -9.64 -14.59
C TRP A 174 -0.05 -8.28 -15.27
N LYS A 175 1.14 -7.67 -15.28
CA LYS A 175 1.39 -6.37 -15.95
C LYS A 175 1.05 -6.45 -17.45
N THR A 176 1.41 -7.54 -18.11
CA THR A 176 1.06 -7.79 -19.53
C THR A 176 -0.41 -8.12 -19.73
N LEU A 177 -1.04 -8.86 -18.81
CA LEU A 177 -2.45 -9.20 -18.92
C LEU A 177 -3.35 -7.98 -18.69
N ILE A 178 -3.02 -7.16 -17.70
CA ILE A 178 -3.79 -6.00 -17.24
C ILE A 178 -2.94 -4.73 -17.39
N GLU A 179 -2.82 -4.25 -18.63
CA GLU A 179 -2.11 -3.00 -18.94
C GLU A 179 -2.94 -1.76 -18.54
N SER A 180 -4.27 -1.90 -18.50
CA SER A 180 -5.20 -0.83 -18.14
C SER A 180 -6.52 -1.39 -17.61
N THR A 181 -7.34 -0.54 -16.97
CA THR A 181 -8.71 -0.90 -16.58
C THR A 181 -9.56 -1.34 -17.78
N GLU A 182 -9.33 -0.76 -18.97
CA GLU A 182 -10.01 -1.18 -20.20
C GLU A 182 -9.62 -2.60 -20.62
N SER A 183 -8.39 -3.03 -20.31
CA SER A 183 -7.94 -4.39 -20.56
C SER A 183 -8.76 -5.40 -19.76
N ILE A 184 -9.09 -5.09 -18.50
CA ILE A 184 -9.97 -5.91 -17.66
C ILE A 184 -11.35 -6.05 -18.30
N VAL A 185 -11.95 -4.92 -18.70
CA VAL A 185 -13.27 -4.90 -19.36
C VAL A 185 -13.23 -5.77 -20.60
N THR A 186 -12.20 -5.61 -21.44
CA THR A 186 -12.05 -6.36 -22.69
C THR A 186 -11.93 -7.86 -22.45
N ILE A 187 -11.08 -8.28 -21.51
CA ILE A 187 -10.88 -9.70 -21.17
C ILE A 187 -12.17 -10.32 -20.65
N ILE A 188 -12.87 -9.64 -19.74
CA ILE A 188 -14.11 -10.14 -19.17
C ILE A 188 -15.22 -10.16 -20.22
N SER A 189 -15.32 -9.14 -21.08
CA SER A 189 -16.28 -9.12 -22.20
C SER A 189 -16.07 -10.31 -23.14
N GLN A 190 -14.82 -10.61 -23.51
CA GLN A 190 -14.50 -11.77 -24.34
C GLN A 190 -14.93 -13.08 -23.67
N LYS A 191 -14.59 -13.27 -22.39
CA LYS A 191 -14.98 -14.48 -21.63
C LYS A 191 -16.49 -14.61 -21.47
N LEU A 192 -17.20 -13.51 -21.26
CA LEU A 192 -18.65 -13.48 -21.21
C LEU A 192 -19.26 -13.89 -22.57
N LEU A 193 -18.75 -13.36 -23.68
CA LEU A 193 -19.23 -13.73 -25.01
C LEU A 193 -18.96 -15.20 -25.36
N GLU A 194 -17.77 -15.71 -25.01
CA GLU A 194 -17.44 -17.14 -25.14
C GLU A 194 -18.46 -18.00 -24.38
N LYS A 195 -18.77 -17.62 -23.12
CA LYS A 195 -19.74 -18.33 -22.30
C LYS A 195 -21.15 -18.29 -22.90
N ILE A 196 -21.62 -17.14 -23.38
CA ILE A 196 -22.93 -17.02 -24.01
C ILE A 196 -22.99 -17.84 -25.30
N LYS A 197 -21.98 -17.76 -26.16
CA LYS A 197 -21.95 -18.53 -27.42
C LYS A 197 -21.87 -20.04 -27.20
N SER A 198 -21.34 -20.49 -26.05
CA SER A 198 -21.35 -21.92 -25.69
C SER A 198 -22.76 -22.45 -25.43
N THR A 199 -23.71 -21.59 -25.04
CA THR A 199 -25.12 -21.95 -24.81
C THR A 199 -26.03 -21.53 -25.95
N GLU A 200 -25.75 -20.38 -26.58
CA GLU A 200 -26.55 -19.77 -27.65
C GLU A 200 -25.63 -19.37 -28.83
N PRO A 201 -25.26 -20.33 -29.72
CA PRO A 201 -24.25 -20.10 -30.76
C PRO A 201 -24.62 -19.00 -31.78
N THR A 202 -25.90 -18.71 -31.92
CA THR A 202 -26.43 -17.71 -32.87
C THR A 202 -26.48 -16.29 -32.29
N PHE A 203 -26.15 -16.11 -31.01
CA PHE A 203 -26.16 -14.81 -30.34
C PHE A 203 -25.24 -13.79 -31.02
N LYS A 204 -25.75 -12.59 -31.25
CA LYS A 204 -25.04 -11.45 -31.83
C LYS A 204 -25.24 -10.23 -30.96
N ILE A 205 -24.16 -9.47 -30.76
CA ILE A 205 -24.15 -8.21 -30.03
C ILE A 205 -23.06 -7.31 -30.61
N ASP A 206 -23.25 -6.00 -30.56
CA ASP A 206 -22.20 -5.05 -30.88
C ASP A 206 -21.07 -5.13 -29.84
N PRO A 207 -19.78 -5.15 -30.24
CA PRO A 207 -18.67 -5.21 -29.30
C PRO A 207 -18.62 -4.07 -28.27
N ASN A 208 -19.05 -2.85 -28.64
CA ASN A 208 -19.06 -1.71 -27.72
C ASN A 208 -20.21 -1.81 -26.72
N ASP A 209 -21.38 -2.32 -27.12
CA ASP A 209 -22.49 -2.57 -26.20
C ASP A 209 -22.11 -3.63 -25.16
N LEU A 210 -21.45 -4.70 -25.59
CA LEU A 210 -20.93 -5.74 -24.70
C LEU A 210 -19.89 -5.18 -23.72
N LYS A 211 -18.96 -4.35 -24.20
CA LYS A 211 -17.98 -3.67 -23.34
C LYS A 211 -18.66 -2.74 -22.34
N THR A 212 -19.65 -1.96 -22.77
CA THR A 212 -20.40 -1.02 -21.92
C THR A 212 -21.16 -1.77 -20.82
N PHE A 213 -21.87 -2.85 -21.18
CA PHE A 213 -22.52 -3.73 -20.22
C PHE A 213 -21.54 -4.32 -19.21
N THR A 214 -20.41 -4.87 -19.71
CA THR A 214 -19.39 -5.51 -18.87
C THR A 214 -18.78 -4.49 -17.90
N LYS A 215 -18.47 -3.28 -18.38
CA LYS A 215 -17.93 -2.20 -17.57
C LYS A 215 -18.89 -1.86 -16.42
N GLY A 216 -20.17 -1.66 -16.70
CA GLY A 216 -21.17 -1.38 -15.66
C GLY A 216 -21.27 -2.50 -14.62
N LYS A 217 -21.18 -3.77 -15.03
CA LYS A 217 -21.16 -4.91 -14.10
C LYS A 217 -19.89 -5.00 -13.25
N ILE A 218 -18.74 -4.68 -13.82
CA ILE A 218 -17.49 -4.61 -13.06
C ILE A 218 -17.57 -3.47 -12.02
N GLU A 219 -18.07 -2.30 -12.42
CA GLU A 219 -18.27 -1.17 -11.51
C GLU A 219 -19.20 -1.54 -10.35
N GLU A 220 -20.34 -2.20 -10.64
CA GLU A 220 -21.28 -2.71 -9.63
C GLU A 220 -20.60 -3.68 -8.63
N LEU A 221 -19.81 -4.65 -9.13
CA LEU A 221 -19.11 -5.62 -8.27
C LEU A 221 -18.15 -4.94 -7.29
N PHE A 222 -17.37 -3.97 -7.76
CA PHE A 222 -16.44 -3.24 -6.89
C PHE A 222 -17.15 -2.29 -5.92
N GLU A 223 -18.31 -1.75 -6.31
CA GLU A 223 -19.13 -0.95 -5.40
C GLU A 223 -19.83 -1.79 -4.32
N LEU A 224 -20.20 -3.04 -4.63
CA LEU A 224 -20.81 -4.01 -3.70
C LEU A 224 -19.83 -4.59 -2.69
N THR A 225 -18.57 -4.86 -3.08
CA THR A 225 -17.53 -5.33 -2.13
C THR A 225 -17.17 -4.30 -1.06
N GLU A 226 -17.49 -3.03 -1.26
CA GLU A 226 -17.35 -1.98 -0.25
C GLU A 226 -18.56 -1.91 0.72
N ILE A 227 -19.63 -2.69 0.50
CA ILE A 227 -20.91 -2.62 1.24
C ILE A 227 -21.05 -3.78 2.26
N GLU A 228 -20.28 -4.87 2.16
CA GLU A 228 -20.50 -6.10 2.95
C GLU A 228 -19.86 -6.16 4.36
N GLU A 229 -19.29 -5.07 4.90
CA GLU A 229 -18.75 -5.06 6.27
C GLU A 229 -19.57 -4.12 7.19
N GLU A 230 -20.61 -4.65 7.86
CA GLU A 230 -21.40 -3.95 8.91
C GLU A 230 -21.01 -4.40 10.34
N GLU A 231 -20.75 -3.38 11.16
CA GLU A 231 -21.02 -3.17 12.61
C GLU A 231 -20.45 -4.11 13.69
N GLU A 232 -19.51 -3.58 14.50
CA GLU A 232 -19.53 -3.71 15.97
C GLU A 232 -18.72 -2.59 16.67
N LYS A 233 -19.23 -2.14 17.82
CA LYS A 233 -18.97 -0.86 18.53
C LYS A 233 -17.63 -0.74 19.28
N ALA A 234 -17.25 0.52 19.50
CA ALA A 234 -16.62 1.14 20.70
C ALA A 234 -15.19 1.72 20.56
N ASP A 235 -15.16 3.04 20.83
CA ASP A 235 -14.24 3.89 21.59
C ASP A 235 -12.77 4.19 21.17
N GLU A 236 -12.62 5.47 20.80
CA GLU A 236 -11.67 6.51 21.25
C GLU A 236 -10.13 6.46 21.03
N ASN A 237 -9.70 7.54 20.35
CA ASN A 237 -8.54 8.42 20.57
C ASN A 237 -7.13 8.08 20.04
N GLY A 238 -6.65 8.98 19.17
CA GLY A 238 -5.36 9.66 19.39
C GLY A 238 -4.30 9.56 18.28
N SER A 239 -4.19 10.63 17.48
CA SER A 239 -3.19 10.96 16.44
C SER A 239 -1.71 10.93 16.92
N VAL A 240 -0.68 10.79 16.07
CA VAL A 240 -0.13 11.81 15.13
C VAL A 240 0.74 11.17 14.02
N GLN A 241 0.62 11.74 12.82
CA GLN A 241 1.33 11.42 11.58
C GLN A 241 2.66 12.18 11.47
N THR A 242 3.67 11.54 10.88
CA THR A 242 4.67 12.22 10.04
C THR A 242 4.75 11.47 8.71
N GLU A 243 4.27 12.14 7.65
CA GLU A 243 4.33 11.66 6.28
C GLU A 243 5.74 11.94 5.74
N SER A 244 6.49 10.88 5.39
CA SER A 244 7.62 11.01 4.46
C SER A 244 7.15 10.62 3.07
N GLU A 245 7.02 11.61 2.19
CA GLU A 245 6.91 11.41 0.75
C GLU A 245 8.23 10.83 0.22
N PHE A 246 8.20 9.70 -0.51
CA PHE A 246 8.42 9.67 -1.98
C PHE A 246 8.66 8.26 -2.56
N ALA A 247 8.20 8.14 -3.82
CA ALA A 247 8.59 7.23 -4.90
C ALA A 247 8.19 5.74 -4.79
N GLU A 248 7.23 5.35 -5.62
CA GLU A 248 6.93 3.95 -5.95
C GLU A 248 8.19 3.28 -6.54
N VAL A 249 8.64 2.21 -5.91
CA VAL A 249 9.66 1.31 -6.45
C VAL A 249 8.95 0.39 -7.45
N GLU A 250 9.19 0.57 -8.74
CA GLU A 250 8.49 -0.13 -9.84
C GLU A 250 8.72 -1.67 -9.87
N ASP A 251 9.67 -2.16 -9.07
CA ASP A 251 10.21 -3.53 -9.10
C ASP A 251 10.16 -4.29 -7.76
N VAL A 252 9.15 -4.04 -6.92
CA VAL A 252 8.89 -4.94 -5.77
C VAL A 252 8.20 -6.22 -6.31
N ILE A 253 8.79 -7.40 -6.04
CA ILE A 253 8.34 -8.75 -6.47
C ILE A 253 6.96 -9.16 -5.89
N PHE A 254 6.39 -8.27 -5.10
CA PHE A 254 5.08 -8.35 -4.53
C PHE A 254 4.54 -6.91 -4.55
N LYS A 255 3.39 -6.66 -5.19
CA LYS A 255 2.80 -5.32 -5.16
C LYS A 255 2.31 -5.02 -3.74
N ARG A 256 2.82 -3.94 -3.16
CA ARG A 256 2.40 -3.38 -1.87
C ARG A 256 0.90 -3.08 -1.89
N HIS A 257 0.09 -4.01 -1.40
CA HIS A 257 -1.33 -3.74 -1.14
C HIS A 257 -1.41 -3.12 0.25
N GLN A 258 -1.27 -1.80 0.29
CA GLN A 258 -1.53 -1.03 1.49
C GLN A 258 -2.96 -1.34 1.95
N LYS A 259 -3.16 -1.51 3.27
CA LYS A 259 -4.50 -1.40 3.85
C LYS A 259 -5.10 -0.09 3.35
N ASN A 260 -6.35 -0.10 2.92
CA ASN A 260 -7.04 1.12 2.53
C ASN A 260 -6.99 2.09 3.73
N LYS A 261 -6.11 3.11 3.68
CA LYS A 261 -6.04 4.19 4.66
C LYS A 261 -7.46 4.72 4.83
N ILE A 262 -8.01 4.72 6.05
CA ILE A 262 -9.36 5.25 6.31
C ILE A 262 -9.42 6.64 5.70
N ARG A 263 -10.16 6.77 4.59
CA ARG A 263 -10.17 8.00 3.80
C ARG A 263 -11.03 9.00 4.54
N LYS A 264 -10.40 10.06 5.07
CA LYS A 264 -11.11 11.26 5.55
C LYS A 264 -12.04 11.74 4.43
N LYS A 265 -13.32 11.87 4.74
CA LYS A 265 -14.39 12.45 3.93
C LYS A 265 -14.72 13.85 4.42
N ILE A 266 -15.57 14.54 3.66
CA ILE A 266 -15.95 15.93 3.94
C ILE A 266 -17.47 16.09 3.83
N SER A 267 -18.03 16.95 4.66
CA SER A 267 -19.40 17.47 4.55
C SER A 267 -19.38 18.99 4.52
N VAL A 268 -20.26 19.58 3.72
CA VAL A 268 -20.40 21.03 3.58
C VAL A 268 -21.82 21.43 3.93
N THR A 269 -21.97 22.19 5.01
CA THR A 269 -23.25 22.70 5.48
C THR A 269 -23.40 24.16 5.09
N PHE A 270 -24.47 24.48 4.38
CA PHE A 270 -24.80 25.83 3.92
C PHE A 270 -25.65 26.59 4.96
N PRO A 271 -25.72 27.94 4.89
CA PRO A 271 -26.51 28.74 5.84
C PRO A 271 -28.02 28.42 5.83
N ASP A 272 -28.54 27.90 4.71
CA ASP A 272 -29.91 27.41 4.57
C ASP A 272 -30.14 26.05 5.25
N LYS A 273 -29.15 25.54 6.00
CA LYS A 273 -29.09 24.23 6.65
C LYS A 273 -29.03 23.04 5.70
N THR A 274 -28.89 23.27 4.39
CA THR A 274 -28.68 22.16 3.47
C THR A 274 -27.27 21.60 3.62
N VAL A 275 -27.16 20.28 3.61
CA VAL A 275 -25.90 19.56 3.80
C VAL A 275 -25.57 18.82 2.51
N VAL A 276 -24.37 19.05 1.98
CA VAL A 276 -23.80 18.28 0.88
C VAL A 276 -22.82 17.28 1.47
N LYS A 277 -23.17 15.99 1.42
CA LYS A 277 -22.39 14.88 1.99
C LYS A 277 -22.59 13.65 1.11
N ASN A 278 -21.53 13.25 0.40
CA ASN A 278 -21.57 12.16 -0.57
C ASN A 278 -20.61 11.04 -0.19
N ARG A 279 -20.77 9.87 -0.84
CA ARG A 279 -19.89 8.72 -0.61
C ARG A 279 -18.44 9.04 -0.96
N LYS A 280 -18.18 9.76 -2.06
CA LYS A 280 -16.83 10.18 -2.48
C LYS A 280 -16.63 11.67 -2.22
N VAL A 281 -15.43 12.03 -1.73
CA VAL A 281 -15.02 13.43 -1.48
C VAL A 281 -15.11 14.29 -2.74
N VAL A 282 -14.80 13.71 -3.90
CA VAL A 282 -14.89 14.42 -5.19
C VAL A 282 -16.32 14.86 -5.48
N ASP A 283 -17.32 14.02 -5.18
CA ASP A 283 -18.72 14.33 -5.45
C ASP A 283 -19.20 15.43 -4.50
N THR A 284 -18.85 15.37 -3.21
CA THR A 284 -19.15 16.46 -2.26
C THR A 284 -18.51 17.77 -2.69
N PHE A 285 -17.26 17.75 -3.15
CA PHE A 285 -16.56 18.93 -3.62
C PHE A 285 -17.25 19.55 -4.85
N VAL A 286 -17.57 18.72 -5.85
CA VAL A 286 -18.22 19.14 -7.10
C VAL A 286 -19.63 19.67 -6.85
N GLU A 287 -20.44 18.97 -6.04
CA GLU A 287 -21.80 19.41 -5.70
C GLU A 287 -21.81 20.69 -4.87
N SER A 288 -20.83 20.86 -3.97
CA SER A 288 -20.68 22.11 -3.23
C SER A 288 -20.40 23.28 -4.17
N ILE A 289 -19.48 23.14 -5.13
CA ILE A 289 -19.21 24.17 -6.14
C ILE A 289 -20.43 24.40 -7.03
N LYS A 290 -21.14 23.34 -7.41
CA LYS A 290 -22.40 23.43 -8.18
C LYS A 290 -23.45 24.28 -7.43
N LYS A 291 -23.61 24.06 -6.12
CA LYS A 291 -24.57 24.78 -5.30
C LYS A 291 -24.15 26.23 -5.01
N ILE A 292 -22.85 26.49 -4.85
CA ILE A 292 -22.30 27.86 -4.72
C ILE A 292 -22.55 28.65 -6.02
N GLY A 293 -22.38 28.00 -7.16
CA GLY A 293 -22.44 28.58 -8.50
C GLY A 293 -21.04 28.68 -9.09
N PRO A 294 -20.66 27.84 -10.08
CA PRO A 294 -19.34 27.89 -10.71
C PRO A 294 -19.02 29.27 -11.31
N GLU A 295 -20.03 30.00 -11.78
CA GLU A 295 -19.92 31.38 -12.28
C GLU A 295 -19.43 32.39 -11.23
N LYS A 296 -19.67 32.12 -9.94
CA LYS A 296 -19.18 32.94 -8.83
C LYS A 296 -17.77 32.54 -8.40
N VAL A 297 -17.38 31.28 -8.62
CA VAL A 297 -16.07 30.75 -8.26
C VAL A 297 -15.02 31.08 -9.33
N LEU A 298 -15.38 31.05 -10.61
CA LEU A 298 -14.49 31.40 -11.74
C LEU A 298 -13.73 32.73 -11.55
N PRO A 299 -14.36 33.87 -11.19
CA PRO A 299 -13.66 35.14 -11.02
C PRO A 299 -12.71 35.19 -9.81
N LEU A 300 -12.78 34.21 -8.89
CA LEU A 300 -11.83 34.11 -7.78
C LEU A 300 -10.43 33.71 -8.24
N ASN A 301 -10.31 33.20 -9.47
CA ASN A 301 -9.05 32.86 -10.13
C ASN A 301 -8.16 31.95 -9.26
N LEU A 302 -8.74 30.88 -8.72
CA LEU A 302 -8.07 29.93 -7.84
C LEU A 302 -7.35 28.85 -8.65
N TYR A 303 -6.12 28.51 -8.26
CA TYR A 303 -5.29 27.49 -8.94
C TYR A 303 -4.75 26.44 -7.98
N ARG A 304 -4.61 25.20 -8.46
CA ARG A 304 -3.85 24.12 -7.81
C ARG A 304 -3.07 23.37 -8.89
N ALA A 305 -1.79 23.08 -8.61
CA ALA A 305 -0.88 22.47 -9.59
C ALA A 305 -0.85 23.19 -10.95
N GLY A 306 -0.98 24.52 -10.95
CA GLY A 306 -0.99 25.34 -12.18
C GLY A 306 -2.31 25.34 -12.97
N VAL A 307 -3.32 24.57 -12.54
CA VAL A 307 -4.64 24.49 -13.21
C VAL A 307 -5.71 25.22 -12.42
N ALA A 308 -6.55 25.98 -13.11
CA ALA A 308 -7.68 26.69 -12.51
C ALA A 308 -8.69 25.70 -11.91
N ILE A 309 -9.19 25.98 -10.70
CA ILE A 309 -10.19 25.15 -10.02
C ILE A 309 -11.50 25.11 -10.81
N VAL A 310 -11.89 26.24 -11.40
CA VAL A 310 -13.03 26.36 -12.32
C VAL A 310 -12.54 27.06 -13.57
N SER A 311 -12.83 26.50 -14.74
CA SER A 311 -12.50 27.07 -16.05
C SER A 311 -13.65 26.88 -17.05
N GLU A 312 -13.73 27.68 -18.11
CA GLU A 312 -14.60 27.41 -19.26
C GLU A 312 -13.92 26.51 -20.31
N THR A 313 -12.59 26.36 -20.21
CA THR A 313 -11.77 25.50 -21.07
C THR A 313 -11.37 24.23 -20.33
N LYS A 314 -11.40 23.11 -21.04
CA LYS A 314 -10.93 21.82 -20.51
C LYS A 314 -9.41 21.81 -20.49
N ASP A 315 -8.82 21.26 -19.44
CA ASP A 315 -7.39 20.98 -19.35
C ASP A 315 -7.07 19.63 -20.01
N ASP A 316 -5.89 19.53 -20.63
CA ASP A 316 -5.48 18.34 -21.38
C ASP A 316 -4.90 17.23 -20.49
N PHE A 317 -4.43 17.57 -19.28
CA PHE A 317 -3.65 16.66 -18.43
C PHE A 317 -4.45 16.14 -17.22
N TYR A 318 -5.16 17.01 -16.52
CA TYR A 318 -5.83 16.66 -15.26
C TYR A 318 -7.29 16.26 -15.44
N ASN A 319 -7.74 15.29 -14.63
CA ASN A 319 -9.14 14.89 -14.62
C ASN A 319 -10.04 16.03 -14.08
N GLN A 320 -11.15 16.28 -14.78
CA GLN A 320 -12.07 17.38 -14.51
C GLN A 320 -13.54 16.93 -14.59
N HIS A 321 -14.39 17.52 -13.76
CA HIS A 321 -15.84 17.31 -13.81
C HIS A 321 -16.54 18.46 -14.55
N LYS A 322 -17.42 18.15 -15.50
CA LYS A 322 -18.12 19.18 -16.30
C LYS A 322 -19.44 19.58 -15.64
N ILE A 323 -19.66 20.89 -15.45
CA ILE A 323 -20.91 21.48 -14.97
C ILE A 323 -21.34 22.58 -15.95
N GLY A 324 -22.31 22.28 -16.81
CA GLY A 324 -22.71 23.21 -17.87
C GLY A 324 -21.54 23.52 -18.82
N LYS A 325 -21.16 24.81 -18.91
CA LYS A 325 -19.98 25.24 -19.68
C LYS A 325 -18.66 25.21 -18.89
N TYR A 326 -18.71 24.91 -17.59
CA TYR A 326 -17.54 24.96 -16.71
C TYR A 326 -16.91 23.58 -16.49
N TRP A 327 -15.60 23.56 -16.30
CA TRP A 327 -14.77 22.41 -15.95
C TRP A 327 -14.19 22.62 -14.55
N ILE A 328 -14.42 21.65 -13.66
CA ILE A 328 -13.98 21.68 -12.28
C ILE A 328 -12.78 20.74 -12.10
N MET A 329 -11.64 21.27 -11.66
CA MET A 329 -10.44 20.47 -11.39
C MET A 329 -10.66 19.59 -10.15
N VAL A 330 -10.63 18.28 -10.33
CA VAL A 330 -10.89 17.30 -9.25
C VAL A 330 -9.68 16.44 -8.88
N HIS A 331 -8.61 16.52 -9.66
CA HIS A 331 -7.37 15.77 -9.42
C HIS A 331 -6.49 16.44 -8.34
N SER A 332 -6.94 16.34 -7.09
CA SER A 332 -6.29 16.96 -5.92
C SER A 332 -6.53 16.12 -4.65
N SER A 333 -5.72 16.34 -3.60
CA SER A 333 -5.91 15.62 -2.34
C SER A 333 -7.20 16.07 -1.61
N THR A 334 -7.69 15.28 -0.64
CA THR A 334 -8.81 15.71 0.22
C THR A 334 -8.48 16.99 0.98
N LYS A 335 -7.23 17.11 1.46
CA LYS A 335 -6.73 18.30 2.16
C LYS A 335 -6.80 19.53 1.26
N ASP A 336 -6.40 19.40 0.00
CA ASP A 336 -6.47 20.50 -0.97
C ASP A 336 -7.90 20.89 -1.30
N LYS A 337 -8.82 19.92 -1.44
CA LYS A 337 -10.24 20.19 -1.65
C LYS A 337 -10.85 20.99 -0.51
N ILE A 338 -10.51 20.67 0.73
CA ILE A 338 -10.94 21.42 1.92
C ILE A 338 -10.35 22.83 1.88
N ALA A 339 -9.06 22.98 1.59
CA ALA A 339 -8.41 24.28 1.50
C ALA A 339 -9.05 25.17 0.43
N VAL A 340 -9.37 24.59 -0.74
CA VAL A 340 -10.07 25.30 -1.81
C VAL A 340 -11.48 25.73 -1.37
N LEU A 341 -12.26 24.84 -0.73
CA LEU A 341 -13.59 25.19 -0.24
C LEU A 341 -13.56 26.28 0.83
N ASN A 342 -12.57 26.25 1.74
CA ASN A 342 -12.36 27.32 2.73
C ASN A 342 -12.02 28.65 2.05
N GLU A 343 -11.12 28.65 1.06
CA GLU A 343 -10.75 29.85 0.34
C GLU A 343 -11.93 30.46 -0.43
N ILE A 344 -12.79 29.63 -1.03
CA ILE A 344 -14.05 30.06 -1.66
C ILE A 344 -15.00 30.63 -0.60
N ASN A 345 -15.15 29.94 0.53
CA ASN A 345 -16.04 30.34 1.63
C ASN A 345 -15.68 31.73 2.17
N GLU A 346 -14.39 31.98 2.39
CA GLU A 346 -13.86 33.27 2.85
C GLU A 346 -14.04 34.37 1.79
N LYS A 347 -13.58 34.14 0.55
CA LYS A 347 -13.63 35.16 -0.51
C LYS A 347 -15.04 35.56 -0.91
N LEU A 348 -16.01 34.65 -0.79
CA LEU A 348 -17.42 34.91 -1.11
C LEU A 348 -18.29 35.17 0.14
N ASN A 349 -17.71 35.17 1.34
CA ASN A 349 -18.41 35.36 2.62
C ASN A 349 -19.66 34.46 2.78
N LEU A 350 -19.51 33.17 2.46
CA LEU A 350 -20.65 32.25 2.32
C LEU A 350 -21.12 31.65 3.65
N LYS A 351 -20.32 31.74 4.71
CA LYS A 351 -20.60 31.16 6.04
C LYS A 351 -20.88 29.65 5.99
N LEU A 352 -20.19 28.94 5.09
CA LEU A 352 -20.22 27.48 5.04
C LEU A 352 -19.52 26.89 6.26
N VAL A 353 -20.03 25.76 6.74
CA VAL A 353 -19.35 24.92 7.73
C VAL A 353 -18.82 23.69 6.99
N ILE A 354 -17.49 23.52 6.96
CA ILE A 354 -16.82 22.43 6.27
C ILE A 354 -16.19 21.52 7.31
N GLU A 355 -16.70 20.31 7.41
CA GLU A 355 -16.30 19.34 8.43
C GLU A 355 -15.66 18.13 7.75
N THR A 356 -14.61 17.59 8.39
CA THR A 356 -14.07 16.30 8.00
C THR A 356 -14.64 15.23 8.90
N TYR A 357 -15.13 14.16 8.30
CA TYR A 357 -15.49 12.94 9.00
C TYR A 357 -14.74 11.79 8.34
N THR A 358 -14.25 10.83 9.09
CA THR A 358 -13.98 9.52 8.51
C THR A 358 -15.31 8.82 8.33
N ASN A 359 -15.46 7.91 7.36
CA ASN A 359 -16.48 6.88 7.56
C ASN A 359 -16.09 6.24 8.89
N GLU A 360 -16.85 6.53 9.94
CA GLU A 360 -16.68 5.90 11.23
C GLU A 360 -17.04 4.41 11.04
N ARG A 361 -16.27 3.55 11.71
CA ARG A 361 -16.35 2.09 11.60
C ARG A 361 -17.76 1.56 11.80
#